data_AF-A0A967NUL8-F1
#
_entry.id   AF-A0A967NUL8-F1
#
_cell.length_a   1.000
_cell.length_b   1.000
_cell.length_c   1.000
_cell.angle_alpha   90.00
_cell.angle_beta   90.00
_cell.angle_gamma   90.00
#
_symmetry.space_group_name_H-M   'P 1'
#
loop_
_entity.id
_entity.type
_entity.pdbx_description
1 polymer ?
#
loop_
_entity_poly.entity_id
_entity_poly.type
_entity_poly.pdbx_seq_one_letter_code
_entity_poly.pdbx_strand_id
1 'polypeptide(L)' 'EFLADKPRFEDVAIDFVEFVRGAELIIHNAPFDTGFLNHEFRRMVEASHTDSMPVIEELCKITDTLKMARTMHPGQRNSL' A
#
# COMPACT_ATOMS: atom_id res chain seq x y z
N GLU A 1 -21.45 0.19 9.89
CA GLU A 1 -22.22 -1.05 9.67
C GLU A 1 -21.72 -1.82 8.46
N PHE A 2 -21.63 -1.22 7.26
CA PHE A 2 -21.23 -1.91 6.01
C PHE A 2 -19.90 -2.71 6.03
N LEU A 3 -18.88 -2.23 6.74
CA LEU A 3 -17.57 -2.90 6.82
C LEU A 3 -17.44 -3.84 8.02
N ALA A 4 -18.44 -3.91 8.91
CA ALA A 4 -18.30 -4.58 10.19
C ALA A 4 -18.19 -6.12 10.07
N ASP A 5 -18.72 -6.68 8.99
CA ASP A 5 -18.70 -8.11 8.65
C ASP A 5 -17.60 -8.50 7.65
N LYS A 6 -16.76 -7.55 7.25
CA LYS A 6 -15.70 -7.77 6.26
C LYS A 6 -14.43 -8.30 6.93
N PRO A 7 -13.60 -9.07 6.21
CA PRO A 7 -12.34 -9.56 6.75
C PRO A 7 -11.46 -8.40 7.23
N ARG A 8 -10.69 -8.67 8.29
CA ARG A 8 -9.66 -7.76 8.76
C ARG A 8 -8.45 -7.83 7.82
N PHE A 9 -7.55 -6.87 7.98
CA PHE A 9 -6.32 -6.85 7.18
C PHE A 9 -5.49 -8.13 7.36
N GLU A 10 -5.33 -8.62 8.59
CA GLU A 10 -4.59 -9.85 8.90
C GLU A 10 -5.16 -11.09 8.19
N ASP A 11 -6.47 -11.12 7.93
CA ASP A 11 -7.13 -12.24 7.26
C ASP A 11 -6.79 -12.32 5.76
N VAL A 12 -6.31 -11.22 5.17
CA VAL A 12 -6.06 -11.11 3.71
C VAL A 12 -4.65 -10.64 3.35
N ALA A 13 -3.82 -10.31 4.35
CA ALA A 13 -2.52 -9.68 4.13
C ALA A 13 -1.56 -10.56 3.30
N ILE A 14 -1.55 -11.86 3.55
CA ILE A 14 -0.69 -12.80 2.82
C ILE A 14 -1.11 -12.91 1.35
N ASP A 15 -2.41 -13.09 1.11
CA ASP A 15 -2.96 -13.14 -0.26
C ASP A 15 -2.69 -11.84 -1.02
N PHE A 16 -2.82 -10.70 -0.34
CA PHE A 16 -2.49 -9.40 -0.91
C PHE A 16 -1.00 -9.29 -1.28
N VAL A 17 -0.09 -9.70 -0.39
CA VAL A 17 1.35 -9.69 -0.65
C VAL A 17 1.70 -10.55 -1.85
N GLU A 18 1.15 -11.75 -1.94
CA GLU A 18 1.39 -12.64 -3.09
C GLU A 18 0.80 -12.06 -4.39
N PHE A 19 -0.35 -11.41 -4.32
CA PHE A 19 -0.96 -10.75 -5.48
C PHE A 19 -0.10 -9.63 -6.04
N VAL A 20 0.52 -8.81 -5.19
CA VAL A 20 1.32 -7.65 -5.62
C VAL A 20 2.80 -7.97 -5.85
N ARG A 21 3.30 -9.10 -5.36
CA ARG A 21 4.73 -9.45 -5.40
C ARG A 21 5.30 -9.34 -6.80
N GLY A 22 6.35 -8.52 -6.95
CA GLY A 22 7.05 -8.29 -8.21
C GLY A 22 6.32 -7.38 -9.20
N ALA A 23 5.13 -6.87 -8.85
CA ALA A 23 4.39 -5.95 -9.69
C ALA A 23 4.93 -4.50 -9.59
N GLU A 24 4.44 -3.65 -10.49
CA GLU A 24 4.54 -2.21 -10.36
C GLU A 24 3.23 -1.65 -9.82
N LEU A 25 3.28 -1.06 -8.63
CA LEU A 25 2.14 -0.39 -8.01
C LEU A 25 2.11 1.08 -8.46
N ILE A 26 1.13 1.39 -9.29
CA ILE A 26 0.85 2.73 -9.80
C ILE A 26 -0.21 3.36 -8.90
N ILE A 27 0.19 4.29 -8.04
CA ILE A 27 -0.65 4.84 -6.97
C ILE A 27 -0.66 6.37 -7.06
N HIS A 28 -1.83 7.00 -6.92
CA HIS A 28 -1.91 8.46 -6.84
C HIS A 28 -1.67 8.91 -5.41
N ASN A 29 -0.63 9.72 -5.17
CA ASN A 29 -0.17 10.05 -3.82
C ASN A 29 0.35 8.82 -3.05
N ALA A 30 1.20 8.02 -3.71
CA ALA A 30 1.75 6.77 -3.21
C ALA A 30 2.26 6.77 -1.74
N PRO A 31 2.88 7.84 -1.21
CA PRO A 31 3.33 7.85 0.18
C PRO A 31 2.23 7.61 1.22
N PHE A 32 0.97 7.92 0.89
CA PHE A 32 -0.16 7.64 1.76
C PHE A 32 -0.40 6.14 1.87
N ASP A 33 -0.63 5.48 0.74
CA ASP A 33 -0.97 4.05 0.68
C ASP A 33 0.20 3.17 1.14
N THR A 34 1.43 3.46 0.71
CA THR A 34 2.60 2.65 1.15
C THR A 34 2.86 2.80 2.64
N GLY A 35 2.65 4.01 3.20
CA GLY A 35 2.70 4.25 4.63
C GLY A 35 1.65 3.45 5.40
N PHE A 36 0.42 3.40 4.90
CA PHE A 36 -0.66 2.60 5.49
C PHE A 36 -0.37 1.11 5.44
N LEU A 37 0.03 0.57 4.29
CA LEU A 37 0.35 -0.85 4.13
C LEU A 37 1.48 -1.28 5.06
N ASN A 38 2.58 -0.51 5.10
CA ASN A 38 3.72 -0.80 5.98
C ASN A 38 3.35 -0.72 7.46
N HIS A 39 2.46 0.20 7.83
CA HIS A 39 1.96 0.30 9.20
C HIS A 39 1.11 -0.92 9.58
N GLU A 40 0.17 -1.33 8.72
CA GLU A 40 -0.69 -2.48 8.98
C GLU A 40 0.11 -3.81 9.01
N PHE A 41 1.09 -4.00 8.11
CA PHE A 41 2.01 -5.15 8.18
C PHE A 41 2.76 -5.21 9.52
N ARG A 42 3.26 -4.06 10.02
CA ARG A 42 3.94 -4.00 11.31
C ARG A 42 3.01 -4.36 12.47
N ARG A 43 1.80 -3.80 12.49
CA ARG A 43 0.81 -4.08 13.54
C ARG A 43 0.42 -5.55 13.58
N MET A 44 0.30 -6.19 12.41
CA MET A 44 0.04 -7.63 12.31
C MET A 44 1.18 -8.46 12.93
N VAL A 45 2.43 -8.15 12.59
CA VAL A 45 3.62 -8.83 13.17
C VAL A 45 3.67 -8.66 14.68
N GLU A 46 3.42 -7.45 15.19
CA GLU A 46 3.38 -7.15 16.63
C GLU A 46 2.26 -7.92 17.35
N ALA A 47 1.08 -8.04 16.74
CA ALA A 47 -0.06 -8.72 17.33
C ALA A 47 0.11 -10.25 17.34
N SER A 48 0.56 -10.83 16.23
CA SER A 48 0.62 -12.28 16.02
C SER A 48 1.93 -12.92 16.50
N HIS A 49 2.93 -12.12 16.93
CA HIS A 49 4.27 -12.60 17.29
C HIS A 49 4.91 -13.48 16.20
N THR A 50 4.63 -13.17 14.93
CA THR A 50 5.14 -13.90 13.78
C THR A 50 6.48 -13.34 13.32
N ASP A 51 7.09 -14.00 12.34
CA ASP A 51 8.23 -13.45 11.62
C ASP A 51 7.89 -12.10 10.97
N SER A 52 8.93 -11.29 10.75
CA SER A 52 8.81 -9.98 10.13
C SER A 52 8.22 -10.04 8.73
N MET A 53 7.35 -9.08 8.39
CA MET A 53 6.91 -8.84 7.01
C MET A 53 7.82 -7.82 6.32
N PRO A 54 8.14 -8.01 5.02
CA PRO A 54 8.86 -7.00 4.24
C PRO A 54 7.99 -5.75 4.07
N VAL A 55 8.65 -4.60 3.88
CA VAL A 55 7.94 -3.36 3.49
C VAL A 55 7.50 -3.45 2.03
N ILE A 56 6.44 -2.73 1.66
CA ILE A 56 5.84 -2.82 0.33
C ILE A 56 6.82 -2.42 -0.79
N GLU A 57 7.77 -1.54 -0.49
CA GLU A 57 8.84 -1.12 -1.40
C GLU A 57 9.86 -2.22 -1.71
N GLU A 58 10.00 -3.24 -0.85
CA GLU A 58 10.83 -4.41 -1.11
C GLU A 58 10.10 -5.46 -1.97
N LEU A 59 8.77 -5.43 -1.96
CA LEU A 59 7.93 -6.36 -2.71
C LEU A 59 7.66 -5.89 -4.14
N CYS A 60 7.56 -4.58 -4.35
CA CYS A 60 7.01 -3.98 -5.56
C CYS A 60 7.79 -2.73 -5.99
N LYS A 61 7.76 -2.44 -7.30
CA LYS A 61 8.13 -1.11 -7.79
C LYS A 61 6.98 -0.14 -7.49
N ILE A 62 7.26 1.01 -6.88
CA ILE A 62 6.25 2.03 -6.59
C ILE A 62 6.36 3.21 -7.54
N THR A 63 5.25 3.57 -8.20
CA THR A 63 5.15 4.72 -9.10
C THR A 63 4.03 5.65 -8.64
N ASP A 64 4.41 6.89 -8.28
CA ASP A 64 3.48 7.93 -7.83
C ASP A 64 2.97 8.77 -9.01
N THR A 65 1.69 8.58 -9.35
CA THR A 65 1.07 9.32 -10.45
C THR A 65 0.81 10.79 -10.14
N LEU A 66 0.67 11.17 -8.86
CA LEU A 66 0.53 12.58 -8.49
C LEU A 66 1.85 13.32 -8.76
N LYS A 67 2.98 12.69 -8.43
CA LYS A 67 4.30 13.23 -8.76
C LYS A 67 4.47 13.36 -10.28
N MET A 68 4.07 12.34 -11.04
CA MET A 68 4.10 12.38 -12.51
C MET A 68 3.24 13.52 -13.07
N ALA A 69 1.99 13.66 -12.59
CA ALA A 69 1.07 14.70 -13.02
C ALA A 69 1.58 16.10 -12.69
N ARG A 70 2.19 16.31 -11.51
CA ARG A 70 2.81 17.59 -11.14
C ARG A 70 3.98 17.98 -12.05
N THR A 71 4.74 16.99 -12.55
CA THR A 71 5.81 17.24 -13.52
C THR A 71 5.24 17.57 -14.91
N MET A 72 4.18 16.88 -15.36
CA MET A 72 3.57 17.10 -16.68
C MET A 72 2.73 18.40 -16.75
N HIS A 73 2.03 18.74 -15.67
CA HIS A 73 1.11 19.88 -15.58
C HIS A 73 1.45 20.74 -14.35
N PRO A 74 2.56 21.48 -14.39
CA PRO A 74 3.00 22.30 -13.26
C PRO A 74 2.00 23.43 -12.97
N GLY A 75 1.70 23.64 -11.69
CA GLY A 75 0.79 24.69 -11.21
C GLY A 75 -0.70 24.39 -11.40
N GLN A 76 -1.07 23.27 -12.02
CA GLN A 76 -2.46 22.85 -12.17
C GLN A 76 -2.93 22.00 -11.00
N ARG A 77 -4.26 21.94 -10.81
CA ARG A 77 -4.88 20.97 -9.91
C ARG A 77 -4.78 19.59 -10.55
N ASN A 78 -3.97 18.72 -9.95
CA ASN A 78 -3.79 17.32 -10.36
C ASN A 78 -4.52 16.40 -9.38
N SER A 79 -5.85 16.53 -9.29
CA SER A 79 -6.69 15.55 -8.59
C SER A 79 -6.97 14.35 -9.49
N LEU A 80 -7.32 13.22 -8.89
CA LEU A 80 -7.85 12.06 -9.61
C LEU A 80 -9.16 12.42 -10.34
#